data_AF-A0A075GQU1-F1
#
_entry.id   AF-A0A075GQU1-F1
#
_cell.length_a   1.000
_cell.length_b   1.000
_cell.length_c   1.000
_cell.angle_alpha   90.00
_cell.angle_beta   90.00
_cell.angle_gamma   90.00
#
_symmetry.space_group_name_H-M   'P 1'
#
loop_
_entity.id
_entity.type
_entity.pdbx_description
1 polymer ?
#
loop_
_entity_poly.entity_id
_entity_poly.type
_entity_poly.pdbx_seq_one_letter_code
_entity_poly.pdbx_strand_id
1 'polypeptide(L)' 'MSFLVQTTKFINTVPKAALVILASVFIIGLFVVGFDQGHIFSIIYGESAFADQFLHELTHDMRHAAGFPCH' A
#
# COMPACT_ATOMS: atom_id res chain seq x y z
N MET A 1 8.54 -24.14 42.63
CA MET A 1 8.98 -23.18 41.60
C MET A 1 8.35 -23.63 40.28
N SER A 2 7.29 -22.97 39.81
CA SER A 2 6.62 -23.36 38.56
C SER A 2 7.33 -22.69 37.39
N PHE A 3 7.93 -23.49 36.51
CA PHE A 3 8.54 -22.99 35.29
C PHE A 3 7.41 -22.64 34.31
N LEU A 4 7.14 -21.34 34.16
CA LEU A 4 6.35 -20.83 33.03
C LEU A 4 7.21 -21.02 31.77
N VAL A 5 7.07 -22.17 31.13
CA VAL A 5 7.60 -22.42 29.79
C VAL A 5 6.81 -21.56 28.82
N GLN A 6 7.36 -20.41 28.46
CA GLN A 6 6.87 -19.60 27.35
C GLN A 6 7.09 -20.39 26.06
N THR A 7 6.03 -21.04 25.57
CA THR A 7 6.02 -21.74 24.29
C THR A 7 5.95 -20.70 23.18
N THR A 8 7.10 -20.32 22.63
CA THR A 8 7.15 -19.54 21.38
C THR A 8 6.65 -20.43 20.25
N LYS A 9 5.38 -20.25 19.86
CA LYS A 9 4.77 -20.94 18.73
C LYS A 9 5.45 -20.44 17.44
N PHE A 10 6.43 -21.20 16.93
CA PHE A 10 6.98 -20.97 15.60
C PHE A 10 5.86 -21.15 14.57
N ILE A 11 5.43 -20.06 13.93
CA ILE A 11 4.49 -20.12 12.82
C ILE A 11 5.26 -20.62 11.60
N ASN A 12 5.33 -21.94 11.44
CA ASN A 12 6.07 -22.59 10.34
C ASN A 12 5.30 -22.63 9.01
N THR A 13 4.14 -21.95 8.95
CA THR A 13 3.25 -21.95 7.79
C THR A 13 2.95 -20.52 7.37
N VAL A 14 3.14 -20.23 6.08
CA VAL A 14 2.83 -18.90 5.55
C VAL A 14 1.31 -18.70 5.57
N PRO A 15 0.79 -17.64 6.21
CA PRO A 15 -0.64 -17.40 6.28
C PRO A 15 -1.19 -17.00 4.90
N LYS A 16 -1.76 -17.97 4.17
CA LYS A 16 -2.27 -17.77 2.80
C LYS A 16 -3.31 -16.65 2.70
N ALA A 17 -4.18 -16.51 3.70
CA ALA A 17 -5.16 -15.44 3.74
C ALA A 17 -4.50 -14.06 3.79
N ALA A 18 -3.47 -13.89 4.64
CA ALA A 18 -2.73 -12.63 4.72
C ALA A 18 -2.00 -12.32 3.40
N LEU A 19 -1.41 -13.33 2.75
CA LEU A 19 -0.82 -13.15 1.43
C LEU A 19 -1.83 -12.65 0.39
N VAL A 20 -3.01 -13.27 0.32
CA VAL A 20 -4.05 -12.87 -0.64
C VAL A 20 -4.51 -11.44 -0.39
N ILE A 21 -4.71 -11.06 0.87
CA ILE A 21 -5.11 -9.70 1.24
C ILE A 21 -4.02 -8.69 0.86
N LEU A 22 -2.77 -8.95 1.26
CA LEU A 22 -1.65 -8.06 0.96
C LEU A 22 -1.40 -7.91 -0.55
N ALA A 23 -1.48 -9.01 -1.31
CA ALA A 23 -1.36 -8.96 -2.76
C ALA A 23 -2.48 -8.14 -3.40
N SER A 24 -3.71 -8.29 -2.92
CA SER A 24 -4.86 -7.53 -3.42
C SER A 24 -4.70 -6.03 -3.15
N VAL A 25 -4.32 -5.66 -1.91
CA VAL A 25 -4.04 -4.27 -1.53
C VAL A 25 -2.93 -3.68 -2.39
N PHE A 26 -1.84 -4.44 -2.62
CA PHE A 26 -0.74 -4.00 -3.46
C PHE A 26 -1.17 -3.73 -4.91
N ILE A 27 -1.91 -4.68 -5.52
CA ILE A 27 -2.39 -4.54 -6.91
C ILE A 27 -3.33 -3.33 -7.03
N ILE A 28 -4.28 -3.16 -6.10
CA ILE A 28 -5.20 -2.03 -6.09
C ILE A 28 -4.44 -0.72 -5.89
N GLY A 29 -3.45 -0.68 -4.99
CA GLY A 29 -2.60 0.48 -4.79
C GLY A 29 -1.84 0.88 -6.05
N LEU A 30 -1.24 -0.08 -6.77
CA LEU A 30 -0.59 0.18 -8.06
C LEU A 30 -1.57 0.69 -9.12
N PHE A 31 -2.79 0.15 -9.17
CA PHE A 31 -3.83 0.65 -10.07
C PHE A 31 -4.16 2.11 -9.77
N VAL A 32 -4.40 2.47 -8.50
CA VAL A 32 -4.74 3.83 -8.09
C VAL A 32 -3.63 4.83 -8.43
N VAL A 33 -2.37 4.46 -8.18
CA VAL A 33 -1.22 5.37 -8.40
C VAL A 33 -0.85 5.47 -9.88
N GLY A 34 -0.91 4.35 -10.62
CA GLY A 34 -0.38 4.28 -11.99
C GLY A 34 -1.42 4.40 -13.10
N PHE A 35 -2.67 3.98 -12.86
CA PHE A 35 -3.68 3.85 -13.91
C PHE A 35 -4.94 4.69 -13.69
N ASP A 36 -5.34 4.96 -12.44
CA ASP A 36 -6.61 5.62 -12.13
C ASP A 36 -6.70 7.07 -12.64
N GLN A 37 -5.57 7.77 -12.80
CA GLN A 37 -5.53 9.16 -13.30
C GLN A 37 -6.50 10.13 -12.57
N GLY A 38 -6.82 9.87 -11.30
CA GLY A 38 -7.70 10.70 -10.50
C GLY A 38 -9.20 10.37 -10.61
N HIS A 39 -9.61 9.34 -11.35
CA HIS A 39 -11.04 8.99 -11.50
C HIS A 39 -11.69 8.63 -10.17
N ILE A 40 -11.06 7.81 -9.33
CA ILE A 40 -11.62 7.47 -8.01
C ILE A 40 -11.65 8.70 -7.11
N PHE A 41 -10.59 9.51 -7.12
CA PHE A 41 -10.50 10.68 -6.24
C PHE A 41 -11.40 11.85 -6.69
N SER A 42 -11.79 11.89 -7.98
CA SER A 42 -12.68 12.90 -8.55
C SER A 42 -14.07 12.94 -7.89
N ILE A 43 -14.51 11.84 -7.28
CA ILE A 43 -15.78 11.78 -6.53
C ILE A 43 -15.81 12.81 -5.39
N ILE A 44 -14.64 13.11 -4.82
CA ILE A 44 -14.49 14.02 -3.68
C ILE A 44 -13.84 15.34 -4.10
N TYR A 45 -12.82 15.28 -4.97
CA TYR A 45 -11.98 16.43 -5.33
C TYR A 45 -12.36 17.06 -6.68
N GLY A 46 -13.35 16.51 -7.38
CA GLY A 46 -13.88 17.04 -8.63
C GLY A 46 -12.87 17.00 -9.77
N GLU A 47 -12.99 17.96 -10.69
CA GLU A 47 -12.16 18.04 -11.90
C GLU A 47 -10.66 18.25 -11.59
N SER A 48 -10.35 18.89 -10.46
CA SER A 48 -8.97 19.08 -9.99
C SER A 48 -8.24 17.75 -9.78
N ALA A 49 -8.95 16.64 -9.52
CA ALA A 49 -8.34 15.32 -9.34
C ALA A 49 -7.58 14.83 -10.58
N PHE A 50 -8.03 15.21 -11.77
CA PHE A 50 -7.40 14.80 -13.04
C PHE A 50 -6.16 15.64 -13.36
N ALA A 51 -6.18 16.92 -13.01
CA ALA A 51 -5.07 17.83 -13.28
C ALA A 51 -3.95 17.69 -12.25
N ASP A 52 -4.30 17.67 -10.96
CA ASP A 52 -3.31 17.68 -9.89
C ASP A 52 -2.73 16.29 -9.62
N GLN A 53 -3.46 15.23 -10.02
CA GLN A 53 -3.10 13.82 -9.80
C GLN A 53 -2.54 13.56 -8.40
N PHE A 54 -3.14 14.17 -7.37
CA PHE A 54 -2.57 14.29 -6.03
C PHE A 54 -2.02 12.97 -5.45
N LEU A 55 -2.72 11.85 -5.63
CA LEU A 55 -2.27 10.55 -5.13
C LEU A 55 -1.01 10.02 -5.85
N HIS A 56 -0.84 10.35 -7.13
CA HIS A 56 0.36 10.04 -7.91
C HIS A 56 1.55 10.84 -7.38
N GLU A 57 1.40 12.16 -7.28
CA GLU A 57 2.45 13.06 -6.81
C GLU A 57 2.82 12.80 -5.35
N LEU A 58 1.84 12.55 -4.48
CA LEU A 58 2.10 12.17 -3.09
C LEU A 58 2.92 10.87 -3.02
N THR A 59 2.60 9.88 -3.85
CA THR A 59 3.37 8.63 -3.89
C THR A 59 4.77 8.84 -4.45
N HIS A 60 4.91 9.74 -5.43
CA HIS A 60 6.19 10.19 -5.97
C HIS A 60 7.05 10.85 -4.87
N ASP A 61 6.48 11.72 -4.04
CA ASP A 61 7.15 12.33 -2.90
C ASP A 61 7.54 11.31 -1.83
N MET A 62 6.68 10.35 -1.51
CA MET A 62 7.00 9.28 -0.56
C MET A 62 8.17 8.41 -1.06
N ARG A 63 8.25 8.18 -2.38
CA ARG A 63 9.37 7.48 -3.00
C ARG A 63 10.68 8.25 -2.83
N HIS A 64 10.64 9.58 -3.01
CA HIS A 64 11.77 10.45 -2.70
C HIS A 64 12.17 10.41 -1.23
N ALA A 65 11.21 10.50 -0.32
CA ALA A 65 11.45 10.43 1.12
C ALA A 65 12.08 9.10 1.54
N ALA A 66 11.77 8.01 0.83
CA ALA A 66 12.38 6.69 1.00
C ALA A 66 13.76 6.56 0.33
N GLY A 67 14.28 7.62 -0.30
CA GLY A 67 15.61 7.66 -0.91
C GLY A 67 15.71 6.95 -2.26
N PHE A 68 14.59 6.59 -2.89
CA PHE A 68 14.60 6.00 -4.22
C PHE A 68 14.76 7.09 -5.28
N PRO A 69 15.64 6.90 -6.28
CA PRO A 69 15.79 7.87 -7.36
C PRO A 69 14.54 7.92 -8.24
N CYS A 70 14.24 9.11 -8.80
CA CYS A 70 13.28 9.32 -9.87
C CYS A 70 13.96 10.09 -11.04
N HIS A 71 13.20 10.37 -12.12
CA HIS A 71 13.70 11.04 -13.32
C HIS A 71 13.57 12.58 -13.24
#